data_AF-A0A8T4QPT8-F1
#
_entry.id   AF-A0A8T4QPT8-F1
#
_cell.length_a   1.000
_cell.length_b   1.000
_cell.length_c   1.000
_cell.angle_alpha   90.00
_cell.angle_beta   90.00
_cell.angle_gamma   90.00
#
_symmetry.space_group_name_H-M   'P 1'
#
loop_
_entity.id
_entity.type
_entity.pdbx_description
1 polymer ?
#
loop_
_entity_poly.entity_id
_entity_poly.type
_entity_poly.pdbx_seq_one_letter_code
_entity_poly.pdbx_strand_id
1 'polypeptide(L)'
;MSHAQNKVRWCLDKAEREVKEHGRHRGLSKTKPDKEKARDFIRKAEHYLIATDYLKKGNFSDISASTVFYSMYHCLLAIAAKFGYESRNQECTFALLYSLIEDKEIQFERALLDKIASLDTDKTTEKTSAEIRELCQYGTSLSLKDDLYKELFMLSQEVLAKTKTIIEQ
;
A
#
# COMPACT_ATOMS: atom_id res chain seq x y z
N MET A 1 -14.73 -16.78 -9.43
CA MET A 1 -14.14 -15.52 -8.92
C MET A 1 -13.23 -15.87 -7.76
N SER A 2 -12.01 -15.34 -7.74
CA SER A 2 -11.07 -15.53 -6.65
C SER A 2 -11.53 -14.83 -5.36
N HIS A 3 -10.88 -15.13 -4.24
CA HIS A 3 -11.14 -14.43 -2.98
C HIS A 3 -10.90 -12.91 -3.12
N ALA A 4 -9.83 -12.51 -3.81
CA ALA A 4 -9.51 -11.10 -4.07
C ALA A 4 -10.59 -10.41 -4.91
N GLN A 5 -11.06 -11.04 -6.00
CA GLN A 5 -12.12 -10.49 -6.85
C GLN A 5 -13.45 -10.31 -6.08
N ASN A 6 -13.83 -11.28 -5.27
CA ASN A 6 -15.02 -11.17 -4.41
C ASN A 6 -14.88 -10.01 -3.42
N LYS A 7 -13.68 -9.80 -2.87
CA LYS A 7 -13.39 -8.69 -1.96
C LYS A 7 -13.42 -7.34 -2.67
N VAL A 8 -12.88 -7.23 -3.88
CA VAL A 8 -12.96 -6.02 -4.72
C VAL A 8 -14.41 -5.67 -4.99
N ARG A 9 -15.23 -6.63 -5.41
CA ARG A 9 -16.67 -6.42 -5.63
C ARG A 9 -17.35 -5.90 -4.37
N TRP A 10 -17.11 -6.56 -3.23
CA TRP A 10 -17.66 -6.10 -1.95
C TRP A 10 -17.24 -4.67 -1.60
N CYS A 11 -15.97 -4.31 -1.85
CA CYS A 11 -15.45 -2.96 -1.63
C CYS A 11 -16.14 -1.91 -2.50
N LEU A 12 -16.41 -2.24 -3.78
CA LEU A 12 -17.14 -1.37 -4.72
C LEU A 12 -18.61 -1.21 -4.30
N ASP A 13 -19.29 -2.32 -4.01
CA ASP A 13 -20.70 -2.32 -3.60
C ASP A 13 -20.91 -1.54 -2.28
N LYS A 14 -19.96 -1.67 -1.34
CA LYS A 14 -19.95 -0.90 -0.10
C LYS A 14 -19.77 0.59 -0.35
N ALA A 15 -18.83 0.97 -1.22
CA ALA A 15 -18.60 2.36 -1.56
C ALA A 15 -19.81 3.01 -2.23
N GLU A 16 -20.50 2.28 -3.12
CA GLU A 16 -21.72 2.78 -3.77
C GLU A 16 -22.84 3.05 -2.76
N ARG A 17 -23.02 2.14 -1.79
CA ARG A 17 -23.97 2.35 -0.69
C ARG A 17 -23.63 3.57 0.17
N GLU A 18 -22.37 3.70 0.59
CA GLU A 18 -21.93 4.85 1.42
C GLU A 18 -22.10 6.20 0.70
N VAL A 19 -21.93 6.24 -0.63
CA VAL A 19 -22.21 7.45 -1.42
C VAL A 19 -23.70 7.77 -1.41
N LYS A 20 -24.59 6.79 -1.54
CA LYS A 20 -26.04 7.00 -1.49
C LYS A 20 -26.51 7.44 -0.09
N GLU A 21 -25.94 6.88 0.97
CA GLU A 21 -26.35 7.15 2.36
C GLU A 21 -25.72 8.44 2.94
N HIS A 22 -24.48 8.75 2.56
CA HIS A 22 -23.67 9.78 3.23
C HIS A 22 -22.94 10.74 2.27
N GLY A 23 -23.11 10.58 0.96
CA GLY A 23 -22.51 11.44 -0.07
C GLY A 23 -21.00 11.24 -0.27
N ARG A 24 -20.34 10.33 0.46
CA ARG A 24 -18.89 10.06 0.35
C ARG A 24 -18.60 8.58 0.59
N HIS A 25 -17.72 7.98 -0.23
CA HIS A 25 -17.17 6.65 0.04
C HIS A 25 -15.93 6.71 0.94
N ARG A 26 -15.73 5.64 1.72
CA ARG A 26 -14.50 5.33 2.47
C ARG A 26 -13.77 4.10 1.91
N GLY A 27 -14.31 3.53 0.84
CA GLY A 27 -13.86 2.30 0.22
C GLY A 27 -13.07 2.49 -1.07
N LEU A 28 -13.33 1.58 -1.99
CA LEU A 28 -12.85 1.57 -3.36
C LEU A 28 -13.95 2.11 -4.27
N SER A 29 -13.62 3.01 -5.20
CA SER A 29 -14.54 3.48 -6.23
C SER A 29 -13.88 3.38 -7.60
N LYS A 30 -14.70 3.17 -8.64
CA LYS A 30 -14.23 3.23 -10.03
C LYS A 30 -14.17 4.68 -10.49
N THR A 31 -13.06 5.02 -11.13
CA THR A 31 -12.79 6.31 -11.76
C THR A 31 -12.26 6.07 -13.19
N LYS A 32 -11.78 7.12 -13.85
CA LYS A 32 -11.07 6.96 -15.13
C LYS A 32 -9.58 6.69 -14.83
N PRO A 33 -8.91 5.83 -15.60
CA PRO A 33 -7.45 5.71 -15.60
C PRO A 33 -6.78 7.09 -15.64
N ASP A 34 -5.87 7.33 -14.71
CA ASP A 34 -5.19 8.62 -14.56
C ASP A 34 -3.69 8.44 -14.31
N LYS A 35 -2.90 8.55 -15.39
CA LYS A 35 -1.43 8.43 -15.34
C LYS A 35 -0.78 9.60 -14.61
N GLU A 36 -1.32 10.82 -14.71
CA GLU A 36 -0.77 11.98 -14.01
C GLU A 36 -0.98 11.85 -12.50
N LYS A 37 -2.16 11.40 -12.07
CA LYS A 37 -2.41 11.10 -10.67
C LYS A 37 -1.55 9.96 -10.14
N ALA A 38 -1.29 8.94 -10.96
CA ALA A 38 -0.34 7.89 -10.60
C ALA A 38 1.07 8.46 -10.37
N ARG A 39 1.55 9.36 -11.23
CA ARG A 39 2.83 10.07 -11.07
C ARG A 39 2.86 10.95 -9.81
N ASP A 40 1.76 11.62 -9.46
CA ASP A 40 1.64 12.34 -8.18
C ASP A 40 1.87 11.43 -6.98
N PHE A 41 1.29 10.23 -7.00
CA PHE A 41 1.48 9.26 -5.93
C PHE A 41 2.91 8.73 -5.87
N ILE A 42 3.59 8.56 -7.02
CA ILE A 42 5.03 8.23 -7.04
C ILE A 42 5.86 9.32 -6.38
N ARG A 43 5.62 10.60 -6.73
CA ARG A 43 6.31 11.73 -6.09
C ARG A 43 6.08 11.74 -4.58
N LYS A 44 4.87 11.42 -4.16
CA LYS A 44 4.53 11.31 -2.73
C LYS A 44 5.22 10.12 -2.06
N ALA A 45 5.31 8.97 -2.72
CA ALA A 45 6.05 7.81 -2.22
C ALA A 45 7.55 8.14 -2.02
N GLU A 46 8.19 8.79 -3.00
CA GLU A 46 9.57 9.27 -2.89
C GLU A 46 9.76 10.23 -1.72
N HIS A 47 8.83 11.17 -1.54
CA HIS A 47 8.85 12.09 -0.41
C HIS A 47 8.81 11.37 0.95
N TYR A 48 7.96 10.35 1.09
CA TYR A 48 7.91 9.52 2.31
C TYR A 48 9.16 8.69 2.51
N LEU A 49 9.78 8.17 1.44
CA LEU A 49 11.03 7.43 1.54
C LEU A 49 12.19 8.31 2.01
N ILE A 50 12.26 9.56 1.52
CA ILE A 50 13.21 10.56 2.02
C ILE A 50 12.96 10.87 3.49
N ALA A 51 11.71 11.12 3.88
CA ALA A 51 11.35 11.37 5.28
C ALA A 51 11.74 10.20 6.20
N THR A 52 11.58 8.97 5.73
CA THR A 52 11.98 7.75 6.44
C THR A 52 13.46 7.77 6.82
N ASP A 53 14.33 8.12 5.86
CA ASP A 53 15.78 8.19 6.10
C ASP A 53 16.14 9.30 7.09
N TYR A 54 15.50 10.48 6.98
CA TYR A 54 15.68 11.57 7.95
C TYR A 54 15.25 11.17 9.37
N LEU A 55 14.11 10.49 9.52
CA LEU A 55 13.61 10.04 10.82
C LEU A 55 14.57 9.03 11.44
N LYS A 56 15.09 8.08 10.67
CA LYS A 56 16.09 7.13 11.17
C LYS A 56 17.36 7.84 11.63
N LYS A 57 17.90 8.76 10.84
CA LYS A 57 19.09 9.56 11.20
C LYS A 57 18.86 10.46 12.42
N GLY A 58 17.62 10.91 12.62
CA GLY A 58 17.20 11.71 13.77
C GLY A 58 16.87 10.91 15.04
N ASN A 59 17.12 9.59 15.08
CA ASN A 59 16.75 8.69 16.18
C ASN A 59 15.24 8.53 16.43
N PHE A 60 14.40 8.78 15.42
CA PHE A 60 12.94 8.54 15.43
C PHE A 60 12.59 7.28 14.61
N SER A 61 13.30 6.18 14.88
CA SER A 61 13.25 4.97 14.05
C SER A 61 11.90 4.23 14.12
N ASP A 62 11.17 4.32 15.22
CA ASP A 62 9.78 3.87 15.34
C ASP A 62 8.85 4.60 14.38
N ILE A 63 8.95 5.93 14.30
CA ILE A 63 8.14 6.76 13.39
C ILE A 63 8.48 6.45 11.94
N SER A 64 9.74 6.07 11.65
CA SER A 64 10.17 5.68 10.31
C SER A 64 9.44 4.44 9.77
N ALA A 65 8.92 3.56 10.65
CA ALA A 65 8.08 2.43 10.26
C ALA A 65 6.77 2.88 9.59
N SER A 66 6.18 3.97 10.09
CA SER A 66 4.98 4.56 9.50
C SER A 66 5.28 5.18 8.13
N THR A 67 6.36 5.96 8.02
CA THR A 67 6.70 6.63 6.76
C THR A 67 7.12 5.66 5.67
N VAL A 68 7.87 4.60 6.00
CA VAL A 68 8.27 3.59 5.00
C VAL A 68 7.07 2.78 4.50
N PHE A 69 6.12 2.46 5.38
CA PHE A 69 4.85 1.86 4.99
C PHE A 69 4.08 2.79 4.04
N TYR A 70 3.96 4.08 4.36
CA TYR A 70 3.22 5.03 3.51
C TYR A 70 3.90 5.29 2.17
N SER A 71 5.23 5.18 2.08
CA SER A 71 5.94 5.16 0.81
C SER A 71 5.43 4.01 -0.08
N MET A 72 5.43 2.77 0.43
CA MET A 72 4.91 1.61 -0.29
C MET A 72 3.41 1.71 -0.58
N TYR A 73 2.61 2.18 0.38
CA TYR A 73 1.17 2.34 0.20
C TYR A 73 0.85 3.35 -0.90
N HIS A 74 1.60 4.45 -1.01
CA HIS A 74 1.45 5.39 -2.10
C HIS A 74 1.82 4.77 -3.46
N CYS A 75 2.78 3.86 -3.52
CA CYS A 75 3.02 3.07 -4.73
C CYS A 75 1.79 2.24 -5.13
N LEU A 76 1.12 1.59 -4.17
CA LEU A 76 -0.11 0.82 -4.46
C LEU A 76 -1.26 1.72 -4.93
N LEU A 77 -1.41 2.91 -4.34
CA LEU A 77 -2.38 3.92 -4.79
C LEU A 77 -2.07 4.44 -6.20
N ALA A 78 -0.78 4.54 -6.56
CA ALA A 78 -0.37 4.93 -7.90
C ALA A 78 -0.82 3.89 -8.94
N ILE A 79 -0.67 2.60 -8.63
CA ILE A 79 -1.18 1.51 -9.47
C ILE A 79 -2.71 1.61 -9.56
N ALA A 80 -3.42 1.76 -8.43
CA ALA A 80 -4.88 1.90 -8.44
C ALA A 80 -5.34 3.05 -9.36
N ALA A 81 -4.72 4.23 -9.26
CA ALA A 81 -5.03 5.38 -10.11
C ALA A 81 -4.80 5.11 -11.59
N LYS A 82 -3.70 4.44 -11.96
CA LYS A 82 -3.41 4.02 -13.34
C LYS A 82 -4.53 3.15 -13.91
N PHE A 83 -5.12 2.27 -13.10
CA PHE A 83 -6.18 1.35 -13.53
C PHE A 83 -7.61 1.90 -13.34
N GLY A 84 -7.76 3.19 -13.01
CA GLY A 84 -9.07 3.82 -12.87
C GLY A 84 -9.79 3.44 -11.58
N TYR A 85 -9.04 3.39 -10.49
CA TYR A 85 -9.59 3.19 -9.15
C TYR A 85 -9.12 4.29 -8.21
N GLU A 86 -10.03 4.75 -7.35
CA GLU A 86 -9.70 5.53 -6.16
C GLU A 86 -9.95 4.65 -4.93
N SER A 87 -8.97 4.57 -4.03
CA SER A 87 -9.09 3.81 -2.79
C SER A 87 -8.79 4.70 -1.58
N ARG A 88 -9.58 4.53 -0.52
CA ARG A 88 -9.47 5.30 0.74
C ARG A 88 -9.25 4.45 1.98
N ASN A 89 -9.03 3.14 1.82
CA ASN A 89 -8.62 2.28 2.92
C ASN A 89 -7.65 1.18 2.45
N GLN A 90 -6.87 0.64 3.38
CA GLN A 90 -5.80 -0.31 3.09
C GLN A 90 -6.34 -1.63 2.57
N GLU A 91 -7.34 -2.20 3.24
CA GLU A 91 -7.95 -3.48 2.91
C GLU A 91 -8.42 -3.56 1.45
N CYS A 92 -9.20 -2.57 0.99
CA CYS A 92 -9.69 -2.51 -0.37
C CYS A 92 -8.59 -2.19 -1.39
N THR A 93 -7.54 -1.46 -0.97
CA THR A 93 -6.36 -1.25 -1.83
C THR A 93 -5.65 -2.57 -2.07
N PHE A 94 -5.35 -3.31 -1.01
CA PHE A 94 -4.66 -4.59 -1.14
C PHE A 94 -5.49 -5.60 -1.95
N ALA A 95 -6.80 -5.70 -1.68
CA ALA A 95 -7.70 -6.56 -2.45
C ALA A 95 -7.67 -6.25 -3.96
N LEU A 96 -7.67 -4.96 -4.32
CA LEU A 96 -7.53 -4.54 -5.71
C LEU A 96 -6.21 -5.02 -6.31
N LEU A 97 -5.09 -4.80 -5.60
CA LEU A 97 -3.77 -5.16 -6.10
C LEU A 97 -3.62 -6.67 -6.27
N TYR A 98 -4.13 -7.47 -5.33
CA TYR A 98 -4.18 -8.93 -5.50
C TYR A 98 -4.99 -9.33 -6.74
N SER A 99 -6.16 -8.72 -6.96
CA SER A 99 -6.97 -9.00 -8.15
C SER A 99 -6.21 -8.67 -9.43
N LEU A 100 -5.56 -7.49 -9.52
CA LEU A 100 -4.80 -7.08 -10.70
C LEU A 100 -3.62 -8.02 -11.00
N ILE A 101 -2.95 -8.55 -9.96
CA ILE A 101 -1.88 -9.54 -10.11
C ILE A 101 -2.43 -10.88 -10.60
N GLU A 102 -3.52 -11.36 -9.98
CA GLU A 102 -4.17 -12.63 -10.34
C GLU A 102 -4.70 -12.60 -11.78
N ASP A 103 -5.26 -11.47 -12.20
CA ASP A 103 -5.77 -11.22 -13.55
C ASP A 103 -4.64 -10.93 -14.57
N LYS A 104 -3.38 -10.86 -14.11
CA LYS A 104 -2.17 -10.54 -14.90
C LYS A 104 -2.20 -9.18 -15.59
N GLU A 105 -3.01 -8.26 -15.06
CA GLU A 105 -3.09 -6.85 -15.51
C GLU A 105 -1.81 -6.07 -15.13
N ILE A 106 -1.12 -6.52 -14.08
CA ILE A 106 0.19 -5.98 -13.68
C ILE A 106 1.22 -7.09 -13.49
N GLN A 107 2.46 -6.81 -13.90
CA GLN A 107 3.62 -7.62 -13.53
C GLN A 107 4.17 -7.12 -12.18
N PHE A 108 3.58 -7.59 -11.10
CA PHE A 108 4.00 -7.30 -9.72
C PHE A 108 4.04 -8.62 -8.94
N GLU A 109 5.14 -8.91 -8.25
CA GLU A 109 5.25 -10.17 -7.52
C GLU A 109 4.30 -10.21 -6.33
N ARG A 110 3.44 -11.23 -6.29
CA ARG A 110 2.55 -11.48 -5.16
C ARG A 110 3.29 -11.50 -3.82
N ALA A 111 4.46 -12.14 -3.77
CA ALA A 111 5.28 -12.21 -2.57
C ALA A 111 5.75 -10.84 -2.04
N LEU A 112 5.89 -9.82 -2.90
CA LEU A 112 6.17 -8.46 -2.44
C LEU A 112 4.95 -7.83 -1.81
N LEU A 113 3.76 -8.03 -2.40
CA LEU A 113 2.51 -7.54 -1.82
C LEU A 113 2.23 -8.21 -0.47
N ASP A 114 2.49 -9.52 -0.34
CA ASP A 114 2.36 -10.27 0.91
C ASP A 114 3.26 -9.71 2.03
N LYS A 115 4.46 -9.18 1.69
CA LYS A 115 5.33 -8.51 2.68
C LYS A 115 4.80 -7.14 3.13
N ILE A 116 3.98 -6.49 2.32
CA ILE A 116 3.42 -5.16 2.62
C ILE A 116 2.10 -5.30 3.38
N ALA A 117 1.21 -6.13 2.87
CA ALA A 117 -0.19 -6.23 3.25
C ALA A 117 -0.40 -7.36 4.27
N SER A 118 -1.03 -7.03 5.39
CA SER A 118 -1.69 -8.05 6.22
C SER A 118 -3.10 -8.27 5.67
N LEU A 119 -3.30 -9.39 4.97
CA LEU A 119 -4.61 -9.86 4.55
C LEU A 119 -4.73 -11.31 4.99
N ASP A 120 -5.24 -11.53 6.21
CA ASP A 120 -5.57 -12.84 6.79
C ASP A 120 -4.72 -13.99 6.24
N THR A 121 -3.44 -14.01 6.60
CA THR A 121 -2.58 -15.19 6.37
C THR A 121 -2.19 -15.79 7.71
N ASP A 122 -2.96 -16.80 8.11
CA ASP A 122 -2.71 -17.77 9.19
C ASP A 122 -1.35 -18.52 9.08
N LYS A 123 -0.37 -18.04 8.29
CA LYS A 123 0.76 -18.86 7.81
C LYS A 123 2.13 -18.18 7.68
N THR A 124 2.37 -17.01 8.26
CA THR A 124 3.73 -16.45 8.31
C THR A 124 4.14 -16.05 9.73
N THR A 125 5.26 -16.62 10.20
CA THR A 125 5.91 -16.23 11.46
C THR A 125 6.49 -14.81 11.42
N GLU A 126 6.64 -14.23 10.24
CA GLU A 126 7.17 -12.87 10.02
C GLU A 126 6.03 -11.85 9.88
N LYS A 127 6.23 -10.67 10.49
CA LYS A 127 5.26 -9.57 10.49
C LYS A 127 5.35 -8.78 9.18
N THR A 128 4.21 -8.41 8.63
CA THR A 128 4.12 -7.55 7.43
C THR A 128 4.47 -6.09 7.74
N SER A 129 4.77 -5.29 6.71
CA SER A 129 5.00 -3.85 6.89
C SER A 129 3.80 -3.13 7.53
N ALA A 130 2.57 -3.51 7.17
CA ALA A 130 1.36 -2.97 7.79
C ALA A 130 1.30 -3.25 9.31
N GLU A 131 1.61 -4.47 9.73
CA GLU A 131 1.62 -4.87 11.14
C GLU A 131 2.75 -4.18 11.91
N ILE A 132 3.96 -4.10 11.33
CA ILE A 132 5.08 -3.40 11.97
C ILE A 132 4.73 -1.93 12.17
N ARG A 133 4.16 -1.28 11.14
CA ARG A 133 3.68 0.10 11.22
C ARG A 133 2.66 0.28 12.34
N GLU A 134 1.70 -0.64 12.46
CA GLU A 134 0.68 -0.58 13.52
C GLU A 134 1.28 -0.72 14.93
N LEU A 135 2.18 -1.68 15.12
CA LEU A 135 2.87 -1.89 16.39
C LEU A 135 3.75 -0.70 16.80
N CYS A 136 4.47 -0.09 15.85
CA CYS A 136 5.26 1.11 16.12
C CYS A 136 4.38 2.33 16.40
N GLN A 137 3.24 2.47 15.70
CA GLN A 137 2.37 3.64 15.82
C GLN A 137 1.60 3.68 17.14
N TYR A 138 1.12 2.53 17.62
CA TYR A 138 0.28 2.45 18.82
C TYR A 138 0.99 1.82 20.03
N GLY A 139 2.15 1.22 19.81
CA GLY A 139 3.02 0.74 20.88
C GLY A 139 3.75 1.88 21.60
N THR A 140 4.46 1.52 22.67
CA THR A 140 5.22 2.47 23.50
C THR A 140 6.73 2.45 23.20
N SER A 141 7.19 1.56 22.31
CA SER A 141 8.60 1.49 21.90
C SER A 141 8.97 2.68 21.03
N LEU A 142 10.00 3.41 21.44
CA LEU A 142 10.56 4.57 20.70
C LEU A 142 11.68 4.15 19.74
N SER A 143 11.80 2.86 19.44
CA SER A 143 12.83 2.37 18.53
C SER A 143 12.35 1.19 17.69
N LEU A 144 12.90 1.12 16.48
CA LEU A 144 12.82 0.00 15.57
C LEU A 144 14.20 -0.64 15.44
N LYS A 145 14.27 -1.97 15.43
CA LYS A 145 15.53 -2.70 15.21
C LYS A 145 16.14 -2.31 13.87
N ASP A 146 17.45 -2.09 13.84
CA ASP A 146 18.17 -1.60 12.66
C ASP A 146 18.05 -2.52 11.44
N ASP A 147 18.08 -3.83 11.65
CA ASP A 147 17.96 -4.79 10.53
C ASP A 147 16.54 -4.76 9.94
N LEU A 148 15.52 -4.68 10.80
CA LEU A 148 14.14 -4.53 10.37
C LEU A 148 13.91 -3.20 9.62
N TYR A 149 14.54 -2.12 10.06
CA TYR A 149 14.55 -0.85 9.32
C TYR A 149 15.13 -1.03 7.92
N LYS A 150 16.32 -1.65 7.81
CA LYS A 150 16.99 -1.86 6.51
C LYS A 150 16.13 -2.70 5.57
N GLU A 151 15.54 -3.77 6.08
CA GLU A 151 14.63 -4.64 5.32
C GLU A 151 13.44 -3.87 4.75
N LEU A 152 12.74 -3.10 5.59
CA LEU A 152 11.60 -2.28 5.14
C LEU A 152 12.02 -1.19 4.15
N PHE A 153 13.18 -0.56 4.36
CA PHE A 153 13.69 0.47 3.48
C PHE A 153 14.03 -0.08 2.08
N MET A 154 14.74 -1.22 2.02
CA MET A 154 15.04 -1.91 0.76
C MET A 154 13.78 -2.40 0.05
N LEU A 155 12.82 -2.97 0.80
CA LEU A 155 11.53 -3.36 0.27
C LEU A 155 10.81 -2.17 -0.36
N SER A 156 10.79 -1.02 0.31
CA SER A 156 10.16 0.18 -0.25
C SER A 156 10.85 0.68 -1.53
N GLN A 157 12.18 0.58 -1.62
CA GLN A 157 12.92 0.94 -2.85
C GLN A 157 12.56 0.01 -4.01
N GLU A 158 12.47 -1.28 -3.75
CA GLU A 158 12.08 -2.28 -4.75
C GLU A 158 10.65 -2.05 -5.25
N VAL A 159 9.70 -1.87 -4.33
CA VAL A 159 8.29 -1.58 -4.65
C VAL A 159 8.17 -0.30 -5.48
N LEU A 160 8.86 0.76 -5.08
CA LEU A 160 8.89 2.03 -5.82
C LEU A 160 9.43 1.86 -7.25
N ALA A 161 10.54 1.15 -7.43
CA ALA A 161 11.13 0.91 -8.74
C ALA A 161 10.16 0.13 -9.66
N LYS A 162 9.55 -0.94 -9.14
CA LYS A 162 8.57 -1.75 -9.89
C LYS A 162 7.32 -0.95 -10.25
N THR A 163 6.80 -0.16 -9.33
CA THR A 163 5.63 0.67 -9.59
C THR A 163 5.89 1.72 -10.66
N LYS A 164 7.09 2.33 -10.70
CA LYS A 164 7.46 3.24 -11.80
C LYS A 164 7.40 2.55 -13.16
N THR A 165 7.95 1.34 -13.28
CA THR A 165 7.86 0.54 -14.50
C THR A 165 6.41 0.24 -14.87
N ILE A 166 5.58 -0.17 -13.91
CA ILE A 166 4.16 -0.43 -14.14
C ILE A 166 3.45 0.81 -14.63
N ILE A 167 3.71 2.01 -14.10
CA ILE A 167 2.99 3.24 -14.48
C ILE A 167 3.27 3.65 -15.93
N GLU A 168 4.51 3.51 -16.38
CA GLU A 168 4.94 3.97 -17.70
C GLU A 168 4.60 3.00 -18.85
N GLN A 169 4.26 1.74 -18.56
CA GLN A 169 3.67 0.81 -19.52
C GLN A 169 2.32 1.33 -20.07
#